data_AF-A0A2G9ZZF3-F1
#
_entry.id   AF-A0A2G9ZZF3-F1
#
_cell.length_a   1.000
_cell.length_b   1.000
_cell.length_c   1.000
_cell.angle_alpha   90.00
_cell.angle_beta   90.00
_cell.angle_gamma   90.00
#
_symmetry.space_group_name_H-M   'P 1'
#
loop_
_entity.id
_entity.type
_entity.pdbx_description
1 polymer ?
#
loop_
_entity_poly.entity_id
_entity_poly.type
_entity_poly.pdbx_seq_one_letter_code
_entity_poly.pdbx_strand_id
1 'polypeptide(L)'
;MSKELTAAINRNQTQPARIIQEQTTDLITEEKMKRNMNLIVVLVMGLSLILSACGPKAAPVTIQYWVINNDPDEKLANQYAVDFMADHPNITVKVSRMGENAEETIAAAVAAGTAPDIVQMSPLDALAYSKEGALVALDSFSDFQAAMQAAHKPADLVPAYQVESHNYLIPWRGSPILLFYNKALFEQAGVEPPKSWDDFVAVSKAIK
;
A
#
# COMPACT_ATOMS: atom_id res chain seq x y z
N MET A 1 14.88 -37.44 93.63
CA MET A 1 14.00 -37.88 92.53
C MET A 1 13.10 -36.77 91.96
N SER A 2 13.05 -35.54 92.51
CA SER A 2 12.12 -34.49 92.04
C SER A 2 12.66 -33.53 90.95
N LYS A 3 13.98 -33.34 90.80
CA LYS A 3 14.53 -32.38 89.82
C LYS A 3 14.52 -32.89 88.37
N GLU A 4 14.78 -34.18 88.18
CA GLU A 4 14.76 -34.86 86.87
C GLU A 4 13.35 -34.89 86.26
N LEU A 5 12.33 -35.15 87.08
CA LEU A 5 10.94 -35.21 86.64
C LEU A 5 10.41 -33.84 86.18
N THR A 6 10.78 -32.77 86.89
CA THR A 6 10.42 -31.39 86.52
C THR A 6 11.07 -30.95 85.20
N ALA A 7 12.32 -31.36 84.94
CA ALA A 7 13.02 -31.04 83.69
C ALA A 7 12.48 -31.83 82.48
N ALA A 8 11.97 -33.05 82.69
CA ALA A 8 11.32 -33.84 81.65
C ALA A 8 9.93 -33.29 81.27
N ILE A 9 9.15 -32.86 82.26
CA ILE A 9 7.82 -32.26 82.04
C ILE A 9 7.95 -30.93 81.28
N ASN A 10 8.91 -30.07 81.63
CA ASN A 10 9.11 -28.78 80.97
C ASN A 10 9.61 -28.92 79.51
N ARG A 11 10.43 -29.94 79.22
CA ARG A 11 10.83 -30.28 77.84
C ARG A 11 9.66 -30.77 76.99
N ASN A 12 8.76 -31.58 77.57
CA ASN A 12 7.61 -32.11 76.85
C ASN A 12 6.52 -31.05 76.57
N GLN A 13 6.40 -30.01 77.41
CA GLN A 13 5.44 -28.92 77.18
C GLN A 13 5.91 -27.86 76.17
N THR A 14 7.23 -27.73 75.94
CA THR A 14 7.79 -26.73 75.02
C THR A 14 7.96 -27.24 73.59
N GLN A 15 8.00 -28.56 73.39
CA GLN A 15 8.08 -29.21 72.09
C GLN A 15 6.84 -28.98 71.19
N PRO A 16 5.59 -29.13 71.66
CA PRO A 16 4.41 -28.89 70.80
C PRO A 16 4.27 -27.43 70.38
N ALA A 17 4.66 -26.47 71.23
CA ALA A 17 4.60 -25.04 70.89
C ALA A 17 5.58 -24.66 69.76
N ARG A 18 6.78 -25.26 69.75
CA ARG A 18 7.76 -25.05 68.67
C ARG A 18 7.31 -25.62 67.34
N ILE A 19 6.74 -26.83 67.34
CA ILE A 19 6.27 -27.48 66.11
C ILE A 19 5.15 -26.67 65.45
N ILE A 20 4.20 -26.15 66.24
CA ILE A 20 3.12 -25.30 65.72
C ILE A 20 3.68 -23.99 65.15
N GLN A 21 4.71 -23.40 65.77
CA GLN A 21 5.31 -22.16 65.30
C GLN A 21 6.12 -22.33 64.00
N GLU A 22 6.82 -23.46 63.82
CA GLU A 22 7.48 -23.79 62.55
C GLU A 22 6.46 -24.03 61.44
N GLN A 23 5.43 -24.85 61.68
CA GLN A 23 4.41 -25.14 60.67
C GLN A 23 3.63 -23.90 60.23
N THR A 24 3.32 -22.99 61.16
CA THR A 24 2.66 -21.72 60.83
C THR A 24 3.57 -20.78 60.03
N THR A 25 4.88 -20.77 60.30
CA THR A 25 5.86 -19.96 59.56
C THR A 25 6.01 -20.46 58.11
N ASP A 26 6.02 -21.77 57.91
CA ASP A 26 6.11 -22.37 56.57
C ASP A 26 4.86 -22.09 55.73
N LEU A 27 3.66 -22.24 56.32
CA LEU A 27 2.39 -21.95 55.65
C LEU A 27 2.27 -20.46 55.25
N ILE A 28 2.67 -19.55 56.13
CA ILE A 28 2.67 -18.10 55.84
C ILE A 28 3.68 -17.77 54.73
N THR A 29 4.82 -18.44 54.71
CA THR A 29 5.86 -18.25 53.70
C THR A 29 5.36 -18.74 52.33
N GLU A 30 4.70 -19.90 52.28
CA GLU A 30 4.17 -20.48 51.05
C GLU A 30 3.04 -19.62 50.45
N GLU A 31 2.10 -19.13 51.27
CA GLU A 31 1.04 -18.20 50.80
C GLU A 31 1.62 -16.89 50.26
N LYS A 32 2.61 -16.32 50.97
CA LYS A 32 3.28 -15.09 50.53
C LYS A 32 4.04 -15.31 49.22
N MET A 33 4.64 -16.49 49.04
CA MET A 33 5.33 -16.88 47.82
C MET A 33 4.35 -17.05 46.65
N LYS A 34 3.20 -17.72 46.86
CA LYS A 34 2.13 -17.87 45.85
C LYS A 34 1.52 -16.53 45.44
N ARG A 35 1.26 -15.64 46.41
CA ARG A 35 0.73 -14.29 46.14
C ARG A 35 1.73 -13.44 45.34
N ASN A 36 3.01 -13.48 45.68
CA ASN A 36 4.05 -12.76 44.95
C ASN A 36 4.27 -13.35 43.53
N MET A 37 4.17 -14.68 43.38
CA MET A 37 4.24 -15.36 42.09
C MET A 37 3.08 -14.94 41.17
N ASN A 38 1.85 -14.91 41.68
CA ASN A 38 0.68 -14.47 40.91
C ASN A 38 0.77 -12.99 40.50
N LEU A 39 1.31 -12.11 41.36
CA LEU A 39 1.55 -10.72 40.99
C LEU A 39 2.59 -10.58 39.86
N ILE A 40 3.67 -11.37 39.88
CA ILE A 40 4.71 -11.34 38.84
C ILE A 40 4.14 -11.83 37.50
N VAL A 41 3.34 -12.90 37.50
CA VAL A 41 2.73 -13.47 36.28
C VAL A 41 1.77 -12.49 35.60
N VAL A 42 0.96 -11.74 36.36
CA VAL A 42 0.07 -10.70 35.81
C VAL A 42 0.86 -9.52 35.24
N LEU A 43 1.98 -9.13 35.87
CA LEU A 43 2.82 -8.05 35.40
C LEU A 43 3.53 -8.40 34.08
N VAL A 44 3.99 -9.65 33.92
CA VAL A 44 4.63 -10.13 32.69
C VAL A 44 3.64 -10.21 31.53
N MET A 45 2.40 -10.69 31.75
CA MET A 45 1.37 -10.71 30.71
C MET A 45 0.89 -9.30 30.29
N GLY A 46 0.82 -8.35 31.23
CA GLY A 46 0.50 -6.96 30.92
C GLY A 46 1.59 -6.25 30.11
N LEU A 47 2.86 -6.60 30.32
CA LEU A 47 3.99 -5.99 29.62
C LEU A 47 4.16 -6.54 28.19
N SER A 48 3.79 -7.80 27.95
CA SER A 48 3.82 -8.41 26.60
C SER A 48 2.78 -7.82 25.63
N LEU A 49 1.68 -7.25 26.12
CA LEU A 49 0.66 -6.60 25.28
C LEU A 49 1.05 -5.19 24.81
N ILE A 50 2.04 -4.54 25.43
CA ILE A 50 2.48 -3.18 25.08
C ILE A 50 3.64 -3.20 24.07
N LEU A 51 4.39 -4.30 23.98
CA LEU A 51 5.54 -4.40 23.06
C LEU A 51 5.19 -4.77 21.61
N SER A 52 3.96 -5.22 21.33
CA SER A 52 3.54 -5.56 19.95
C SER A 52 3.10 -4.36 19.11
N ALA A 53 3.09 -3.14 19.67
CA ALA A 53 2.65 -1.93 18.96
C ALA A 53 3.78 -1.15 18.27
N CYS A 54 5.04 -1.60 18.37
CA CYS A 54 6.18 -0.89 17.79
C CYS A 54 7.07 -1.84 16.99
N GLY A 55 6.55 -2.33 15.86
CA GLY A 55 7.38 -2.93 14.81
C GLY A 55 8.33 -1.88 14.20
N PRO A 56 9.42 -2.30 13.53
CA PRO A 56 10.34 -1.39 12.86
C PRO A 56 9.58 -0.56 11.82
N LYS A 57 9.48 0.75 12.04
CA LYS A 57 8.83 1.69 11.13
C LYS A 57 9.73 1.81 9.89
N ALA A 58 9.23 1.39 8.74
CA ALA A 58 9.95 1.54 7.47
C ALA A 58 10.36 3.02 7.26
N ALA A 59 11.54 3.22 6.69
CA ALA A 59 12.07 4.57 6.45
C ALA A 59 11.11 5.38 5.56
N PRO A 60 11.00 6.71 5.77
CA PRO A 60 10.22 7.57 4.89
C PRO A 60 10.71 7.51 3.43
N VAL A 61 9.79 7.33 2.49
CA VAL A 61 10.06 7.32 1.04
C VAL A 61 9.21 8.40 0.38
N THR A 62 9.77 9.14 -0.58
CA THR A 62 9.01 10.07 -1.42
C THR A 62 9.04 9.58 -2.87
N ILE A 63 7.87 9.49 -3.49
CA ILE A 63 7.68 9.13 -4.90
C ILE A 63 7.24 10.39 -5.65
N GLN A 64 7.97 10.76 -6.69
CA GLN A 64 7.60 11.82 -7.62
C GLN A 64 6.74 11.24 -8.75
N TYR A 65 5.53 11.77 -8.92
CA TYR A 65 4.60 11.35 -9.95
C TYR A 65 4.24 12.51 -10.86
N TRP A 66 4.66 12.46 -12.12
CA TRP A 66 4.33 13.46 -13.12
C TRP A 66 3.11 13.07 -13.96
N VAL A 67 2.19 14.01 -14.13
CA VAL A 67 0.95 13.83 -14.89
C VAL A 67 0.89 14.81 -16.06
N ILE A 68 0.10 14.45 -17.08
CA ILE A 68 -0.19 15.35 -18.20
C ILE A 68 -0.86 16.62 -17.65
N ASN A 69 -0.57 17.77 -18.26
CA ASN A 69 -1.09 19.07 -17.82
C ASN A 69 -2.59 19.23 -18.13
N ASN A 70 -3.45 18.56 -17.35
CA ASN A 70 -4.89 18.77 -17.38
C ASN A 70 -5.53 18.45 -16.01
N ASP A 71 -6.69 19.07 -15.74
CA ASP A 71 -7.36 18.95 -14.44
C ASP A 71 -7.87 17.52 -14.15
N PRO A 72 -8.50 16.79 -15.10
CA PRO A 72 -8.99 15.44 -14.82
C PRO A 72 -7.89 14.46 -14.40
N ASP A 73 -6.74 14.48 -15.09
CA ASP A 73 -5.65 13.53 -14.88
C ASP A 73 -4.94 13.82 -13.55
N GLU A 74 -4.70 15.09 -13.22
CA GLU A 74 -4.16 15.48 -11.91
C GLU A 74 -5.10 15.10 -10.77
N LYS A 75 -6.40 15.37 -10.91
CA LYS A 75 -7.38 15.04 -9.87
C LYS A 75 -7.40 13.54 -9.59
N LEU A 76 -7.41 12.72 -10.66
CA LEU A 76 -7.41 11.27 -10.52
C LEU A 76 -6.10 10.77 -9.88
N ALA A 77 -4.96 11.28 -10.32
CA ALA A 77 -3.66 10.92 -9.75
C ALA A 77 -3.54 11.27 -8.26
N ASN A 78 -4.03 12.44 -7.85
CA ASN A 78 -4.05 12.82 -6.44
C ASN A 78 -4.97 11.92 -5.61
N GLN A 79 -6.11 11.50 -6.17
CA GLN A 79 -6.99 10.56 -5.48
C GLN A 79 -6.28 9.21 -5.26
N TYR A 80 -5.66 8.64 -6.30
CA TYR A 80 -4.88 7.40 -6.15
C TYR A 80 -3.70 7.55 -5.20
N ALA A 81 -3.01 8.70 -5.21
CA ALA A 81 -1.95 9.00 -4.26
C ALA A 81 -2.45 8.98 -2.82
N VAL A 82 -3.61 9.59 -2.53
CA VAL A 82 -4.21 9.58 -1.19
C VAL A 82 -4.59 8.17 -0.76
N ASP A 83 -5.27 7.41 -1.62
CA ASP A 83 -5.68 6.04 -1.32
C ASP A 83 -4.46 5.16 -1.04
N PHE A 84 -3.41 5.28 -1.85
CA PHE A 84 -2.15 4.56 -1.65
C PHE A 84 -1.45 4.96 -0.34
N MET A 85 -1.35 6.25 -0.04
CA MET A 85 -0.68 6.71 1.19
C MET A 85 -1.44 6.31 2.47
N ALA A 86 -2.75 6.05 2.39
CA ALA A 86 -3.53 5.57 3.53
C ALA A 86 -3.07 4.17 4.00
N ASP A 87 -2.73 3.29 3.06
CA ASP A 87 -2.25 1.93 3.35
C ASP A 87 -0.71 1.87 3.52
N HIS A 88 0.00 2.93 3.11
CA HIS A 88 1.45 3.03 3.14
C HIS A 88 1.94 4.29 3.88
N PRO A 89 1.84 4.33 5.23
CA PRO A 89 2.09 5.54 6.03
C PRO A 89 3.54 6.02 6.03
N ASN A 90 4.48 5.22 5.53
CA ASN A 90 5.88 5.60 5.34
C ASN A 90 6.17 6.16 3.94
N ILE A 91 5.20 6.20 3.03
CA ILE A 91 5.37 6.69 1.67
C ILE A 91 4.63 8.01 1.48
N THR A 92 5.26 8.96 0.79
CA THR A 92 4.66 10.21 0.33
C THR A 92 4.68 10.26 -1.19
N VAL A 93 3.53 10.39 -1.84
CA VAL A 93 3.44 10.57 -3.28
C VAL A 93 3.23 12.05 -3.59
N LYS A 94 4.11 12.62 -4.42
CA LYS A 94 4.04 14.02 -4.86
C LYS A 94 3.63 14.09 -6.32
N VAL A 95 2.37 14.44 -6.56
CA VAL A 95 1.84 14.63 -7.91
C VAL A 95 2.20 16.02 -8.41
N SER A 96 2.77 16.10 -9.61
CA SER A 96 3.10 17.36 -10.29
C SER A 96 2.64 17.33 -11.74
N ARG A 97 2.11 18.44 -12.25
CA ARG A 97 1.85 18.58 -13.69
C ARG A 97 3.15 18.81 -14.44
N MET A 98 3.28 18.19 -15.60
CA MET A 98 4.30 18.54 -16.58
C MET A 98 4.00 19.90 -17.23
N GLY A 99 4.96 20.42 -18.00
CA GLY A 99 4.71 21.60 -18.85
C GLY A 99 3.67 21.32 -19.94
N GLU A 100 3.31 22.36 -20.68
CA GLU A 100 2.37 22.27 -21.81
C GLU A 100 2.78 21.19 -22.84
N ASN A 101 4.08 21.07 -23.10
CA ASN A 101 4.63 19.99 -23.89
C ASN A 101 5.22 18.90 -22.98
N ALA A 102 4.48 17.80 -22.82
CA ALA A 102 4.89 16.67 -22.01
C ALA A 102 6.15 15.97 -22.58
N GLU A 103 6.24 15.80 -23.90
CA GLU A 103 7.37 15.13 -24.55
C GLU A 103 8.68 15.91 -24.32
N GLU A 104 8.65 17.23 -24.52
CA GLU A 104 9.80 18.10 -24.23
C GLU A 104 10.17 18.09 -22.74
N THR A 105 9.18 18.10 -21.84
CA THR A 105 9.40 18.05 -20.39
C THR A 105 10.13 16.76 -19.99
N ILE A 106 9.68 15.61 -20.52
CA ILE A 106 10.28 14.30 -20.24
C ILE A 106 11.68 14.23 -20.83
N ALA A 107 11.86 14.61 -22.10
CA ALA A 107 13.16 14.56 -22.77
C ALA A 107 14.23 15.39 -22.04
N ALA A 108 13.88 16.61 -21.61
CA ALA A 108 14.77 17.47 -20.84
C ALA A 108 15.15 16.84 -19.49
N ALA A 109 14.18 16.26 -18.78
CA ALA A 109 14.42 15.63 -17.49
C ALA A 109 15.29 14.36 -17.59
N VAL A 110 15.07 13.54 -18.61
CA VAL A 110 15.91 12.36 -18.90
C VAL A 110 17.33 12.79 -19.24
N ALA A 111 17.51 13.77 -20.13
CA ALA A 111 18.83 14.30 -20.49
C ALA A 111 19.59 14.92 -19.30
N ALA A 112 18.87 15.55 -18.36
CA ALA A 112 19.43 16.14 -17.15
C ALA A 112 19.64 15.14 -16.00
N GLY A 113 19.14 13.90 -16.12
CA GLY A 113 19.17 12.93 -15.03
C GLY A 113 18.25 13.27 -13.85
N THR A 114 17.17 14.01 -14.10
CA THR A 114 16.20 14.50 -13.10
C THR A 114 14.77 14.04 -13.39
N ALA A 115 14.60 12.92 -14.10
CA ALA A 115 13.29 12.32 -14.37
C ALA A 115 12.59 11.91 -13.05
N PRO A 116 11.25 11.90 -13.00
CA PRO A 116 10.49 11.45 -11.83
C PRO A 116 10.52 9.92 -11.69
N ASP A 117 10.03 9.40 -10.57
CA ASP A 117 9.87 7.97 -10.34
C ASP A 117 8.74 7.37 -11.21
N ILE A 118 7.67 8.13 -11.41
CA ILE A 118 6.51 7.75 -12.22
C ILE A 118 6.14 8.91 -13.14
N VAL A 119 5.85 8.62 -14.41
CA VAL A 119 5.40 9.62 -15.38
C VAL A 119 4.28 9.08 -16.27
N GLN A 120 3.28 9.90 -16.52
CA GLN A 120 2.30 9.64 -17.57
C GLN A 120 2.91 10.01 -18.93
N MET A 121 2.91 9.08 -19.88
CA MET A 121 3.40 9.32 -21.24
C MET A 121 2.56 8.56 -22.26
N SER A 122 2.74 8.88 -23.54
CA SER A 122 2.07 8.14 -24.61
C SER A 122 2.72 6.75 -24.80
N PRO A 123 1.99 5.79 -25.39
CA PRO A 123 2.60 4.51 -25.76
C PRO A 123 3.77 4.60 -26.73
N LEU A 124 3.79 5.63 -27.60
CA LEU A 124 4.87 5.85 -28.56
C LEU A 124 6.13 6.35 -27.85
N ASP A 125 6.00 7.26 -26.89
CA ASP A 125 7.13 7.75 -26.09
C ASP A 125 7.72 6.62 -25.26
N ALA A 126 6.88 5.80 -24.64
CA ALA A 126 7.35 4.68 -23.85
C ALA A 126 8.15 3.67 -24.68
N LEU A 127 7.72 3.41 -25.92
CA LEU A 127 8.46 2.58 -26.86
C LEU A 127 9.83 3.17 -27.22
N ALA A 128 9.93 4.49 -27.35
CA ALA A 128 11.21 5.16 -27.60
C ALA A 128 12.12 5.06 -26.38
N TYR A 129 11.65 5.47 -25.20
CA TYR A 129 12.44 5.50 -23.98
C TYR A 129 12.81 4.10 -23.45
N SER A 130 12.01 3.06 -23.73
CA SER A 130 12.40 1.70 -23.38
C SER A 130 13.62 1.24 -24.17
N LYS A 131 13.74 1.61 -25.45
CA LYS A 131 14.90 1.28 -26.30
C LYS A 131 16.16 2.04 -25.88
N GLU A 132 15.99 3.22 -25.29
CA GLU A 132 17.09 4.03 -24.75
C GLU A 132 17.51 3.57 -23.35
N GLY A 133 16.82 2.60 -22.75
CA GLY A 133 17.08 2.14 -21.37
C GLY A 133 16.67 3.15 -20.30
N ALA A 134 15.85 4.14 -20.65
CA ALA A 134 15.36 5.16 -19.73
C ALA A 134 14.14 4.71 -18.91
N LEU A 135 13.59 3.51 -19.20
CA LEU A 135 12.47 2.92 -18.46
C LEU A 135 12.85 1.58 -17.83
N VAL A 136 12.31 1.34 -16.64
CA VAL A 136 12.41 0.04 -15.96
C VAL A 136 11.39 -0.92 -16.57
N ALA A 137 11.82 -2.14 -16.88
CA ALA A 137 10.93 -3.22 -17.27
C ALA A 137 10.07 -3.62 -16.06
N LEU A 138 8.78 -3.34 -16.11
CA LEU A 138 7.85 -3.55 -14.99
C LEU A 138 7.60 -5.03 -14.72
N ASP A 139 7.73 -5.89 -15.72
CA ASP A 139 7.69 -7.34 -15.57
C ASP A 139 8.89 -7.92 -14.81
N SER A 140 9.90 -7.10 -14.47
CA SER A 140 10.97 -7.48 -13.53
C SER A 140 10.50 -7.49 -12.06
N PHE A 141 9.39 -6.81 -11.73
CA PHE A 141 8.82 -6.85 -10.39
C PHE A 141 8.02 -8.14 -10.19
N SER A 142 8.26 -8.84 -9.08
CA SER A 142 7.66 -10.15 -8.80
C SER A 142 6.14 -10.14 -8.69
N ASP A 143 5.56 -9.00 -8.34
CA ASP A 143 4.13 -8.78 -8.15
C ASP A 143 3.43 -8.17 -9.39
N PHE A 144 4.17 -7.87 -10.46
CA PHE A 144 3.63 -7.22 -11.66
C PHE A 144 2.39 -7.93 -12.22
N GLN A 145 2.45 -9.27 -12.37
CA GLN A 145 1.34 -10.05 -12.91
C GLN A 145 0.10 -9.99 -12.01
N ALA A 146 0.29 -10.05 -10.69
CA ALA A 146 -0.80 -9.95 -9.72
C ALA A 146 -1.45 -8.56 -9.76
N ALA A 147 -0.64 -7.49 -9.86
CA ALA A 147 -1.11 -6.13 -9.98
C ALA A 147 -1.93 -5.91 -11.27
N MET A 148 -1.47 -6.44 -12.40
CA MET A 148 -2.18 -6.31 -13.68
C MET A 148 -3.52 -7.06 -13.69
N GLN A 149 -3.59 -8.23 -13.05
CA GLN A 149 -4.83 -8.98 -12.87
C GLN A 149 -5.83 -8.23 -11.97
N ALA A 150 -5.36 -7.70 -10.84
CA ALA A 150 -6.17 -6.91 -9.91
C ALA A 150 -6.73 -5.64 -10.57
N ALA A 151 -5.98 -5.04 -11.50
CA ALA A 151 -6.39 -3.84 -12.22
C ALA A 151 -7.47 -4.09 -13.30
N HIS A 152 -8.00 -5.33 -13.41
CA HIS A 152 -9.02 -5.75 -14.39
C HIS A 152 -8.71 -5.31 -15.83
N LYS A 153 -7.43 -5.23 -16.19
CA LYS A 153 -7.04 -4.81 -17.53
C LYS A 153 -7.39 -5.92 -18.51
N PRO A 154 -7.99 -5.61 -19.68
CA PRO A 154 -8.21 -6.59 -20.73
C PRO A 154 -6.90 -7.35 -21.01
N ALA A 155 -6.96 -8.67 -20.97
CA ALA A 155 -5.80 -9.54 -21.13
C ALA A 155 -5.03 -9.24 -22.44
N ASP A 156 -5.73 -8.71 -23.44
CA ASP A 156 -5.20 -8.43 -24.78
C ASP A 156 -4.48 -7.08 -24.90
N LEU A 157 -4.65 -6.16 -23.93
CA LEU A 157 -3.99 -4.85 -23.99
C LEU A 157 -2.52 -4.92 -23.58
N VAL A 158 -2.16 -5.82 -22.66
CA VAL A 158 -0.80 -5.92 -22.11
C VAL A 158 0.21 -6.38 -23.17
N PRO A 159 -0.07 -7.42 -24.00
CA PRO A 159 0.84 -7.82 -25.08
C PRO A 159 1.05 -6.73 -26.15
N ALA A 160 0.03 -5.90 -26.41
CA ALA A 160 0.10 -4.87 -27.46
C ALA A 160 1.09 -3.74 -27.17
N TYR A 161 1.51 -3.59 -25.91
CA TYR A 161 2.48 -2.59 -25.47
C TYR A 161 3.84 -3.19 -25.09
N GLN A 162 4.08 -4.46 -25.40
CA GLN A 162 5.37 -5.08 -25.15
C GLN A 162 6.44 -4.54 -26.11
N VAL A 163 7.60 -4.25 -25.55
CA VAL A 163 8.79 -3.89 -26.31
C VAL A 163 9.84 -4.95 -26.03
N GLU A 164 10.32 -5.62 -27.08
CA GLU A 164 11.30 -6.70 -26.95
C GLU A 164 10.87 -7.80 -25.95
N SER A 165 9.54 -8.04 -25.84
CA SER A 165 8.91 -8.99 -24.90
C SER A 165 8.81 -8.54 -23.44
N HIS A 166 9.17 -7.29 -23.13
CA HIS A 166 9.06 -6.69 -21.80
C HIS A 166 7.91 -5.69 -21.70
N ASN A 167 7.42 -5.46 -20.48
CA ASN A 167 6.33 -4.52 -20.20
C ASN A 167 6.88 -3.24 -19.56
N TYR A 168 6.77 -2.11 -20.25
CA TYR A 168 7.26 -0.82 -19.75
C TYR A 168 6.14 0.14 -19.32
N LEU A 169 4.87 -0.27 -19.47
CA LEU A 169 3.71 0.58 -19.23
C LEU A 169 2.61 -0.12 -18.43
N ILE A 170 1.90 0.68 -17.64
CA ILE A 170 0.63 0.32 -17.01
C ILE A 170 -0.47 1.19 -17.62
N PRO A 171 -1.39 0.63 -18.43
CA PRO A 171 -2.51 1.38 -18.97
C PRO A 171 -3.46 1.82 -17.86
N TRP A 172 -3.67 3.12 -17.69
CA TRP A 172 -4.50 3.67 -16.61
C TRP A 172 -5.82 4.28 -17.11
N ARG A 173 -5.87 4.76 -18.36
CA ARG A 173 -7.10 5.18 -19.06
C ARG A 173 -7.15 4.72 -20.51
N GLY A 174 -8.35 4.60 -21.06
CA GLY A 174 -8.59 4.46 -22.49
C GLY A 174 -9.10 5.77 -23.09
N SER A 175 -8.77 6.05 -24.34
CA SER A 175 -9.25 7.23 -25.07
C SER A 175 -9.84 6.80 -26.42
N PRO A 176 -11.09 6.29 -26.44
CA PRO A 176 -11.71 5.85 -27.68
C PRO A 176 -11.95 7.04 -28.61
N ILE A 177 -11.68 6.86 -29.90
CA ILE A 177 -12.10 7.80 -30.94
C ILE A 177 -13.59 7.56 -31.18
N LEU A 178 -14.40 8.60 -30.93
CA LEU A 178 -15.85 8.54 -31.04
C LEU A 178 -16.36 9.66 -31.96
N LEU A 179 -17.38 9.36 -32.76
CA LEU A 179 -18.13 10.37 -33.49
C LEU A 179 -19.31 10.85 -32.63
N PHE A 180 -19.27 12.13 -32.24
CA PHE A 180 -20.41 12.82 -31.67
C PHE A 180 -21.13 13.62 -32.75
N TYR A 181 -22.47 13.57 -32.76
CA TYR A 181 -23.28 14.29 -33.73
C TYR A 181 -24.52 14.91 -33.10
N ASN A 182 -25.00 16.01 -33.69
CA ASN A 182 -26.23 16.67 -33.25
C ASN A 182 -27.45 15.99 -33.92
N LYS A 183 -28.23 15.27 -33.11
CA LYS A 183 -29.41 14.53 -33.59
C LYS A 183 -30.42 15.43 -34.30
N ALA A 184 -30.65 16.65 -33.80
CA ALA A 184 -31.62 17.56 -34.40
C ALA A 184 -31.20 18.02 -35.82
N LEU A 185 -29.91 18.27 -36.04
CA LEU A 185 -29.40 18.62 -37.37
C LEU A 185 -29.47 17.43 -38.34
N PHE A 186 -29.24 16.22 -37.85
CA PHE A 186 -29.38 15.00 -38.64
C PHE A 186 -30.84 14.76 -39.03
N GLU A 187 -31.78 14.90 -38.09
CA GLU A 187 -33.22 14.81 -38.35
C GLU A 187 -33.69 15.89 -39.33
N GLN A 188 -33.25 17.14 -39.18
CA GLN A 188 -33.59 18.24 -40.08
C GLN A 188 -33.07 18.01 -41.51
N ALA A 189 -31.87 17.42 -41.64
CA ALA A 189 -31.28 17.09 -42.93
C ALA A 189 -31.78 15.75 -43.52
N GLY A 190 -32.55 14.96 -42.76
CA GLY A 190 -33.06 13.65 -43.18
C GLY A 190 -31.96 12.61 -43.42
N VAL A 191 -30.87 12.66 -42.63
CA VAL A 191 -29.71 11.78 -42.78
C VAL A 191 -29.46 10.92 -41.54
N GLU A 192 -28.91 9.73 -41.76
CA GLU A 192 -28.52 8.79 -40.71
C GLU A 192 -27.05 8.98 -40.28
N PRO A 193 -26.67 8.53 -39.06
CA PRO A 193 -25.27 8.50 -38.64
C PRO A 193 -24.40 7.69 -39.61
N PRO A 194 -23.23 8.22 -40.02
CA PRO A 194 -22.39 7.55 -41.01
C PRO A 194 -21.78 6.28 -40.43
N LYS A 195 -21.69 5.23 -41.26
CA LYS A 195 -21.09 3.93 -40.90
C LYS A 195 -19.74 3.70 -41.58
N SER A 196 -19.37 4.57 -42.51
CA SER A 196 -18.12 4.56 -43.25
C SER A 196 -17.60 5.98 -43.48
N TRP A 197 -16.37 6.11 -43.95
CA TRP A 197 -15.79 7.40 -44.32
C TRP A 197 -16.52 8.05 -45.50
N ASP A 198 -16.94 7.26 -46.48
CA ASP A 198 -17.70 7.76 -47.62
C ASP A 198 -19.08 8.29 -47.17
N ASP A 199 -19.75 7.57 -46.26
CA ASP A 199 -20.99 8.06 -45.63
C ASP A 199 -20.74 9.35 -44.86
N PHE A 200 -19.64 9.42 -44.10
CA PHE A 200 -19.29 10.60 -43.32
C PHE A 200 -19.15 11.83 -44.21
N VAL A 201 -18.45 11.71 -45.35
CA VAL A 201 -18.31 12.80 -46.33
C VAL A 201 -19.66 13.15 -46.96
N ALA A 202 -20.51 12.17 -47.28
CA ALA A 202 -21.83 12.41 -47.85
C ALA A 202 -22.77 13.13 -46.89
N VAL A 203 -22.86 12.66 -45.64
CA VAL A 203 -23.65 13.25 -44.55
C VAL A 203 -23.18 14.68 -44.25
N SER A 204 -21.86 14.91 -44.22
CA SER A 204 -21.28 16.23 -43.97
C SER A 204 -21.65 17.26 -45.04
N LYS A 205 -21.94 16.83 -46.28
CA LYS A 205 -22.41 17.74 -47.35
C LYS A 205 -23.89 18.05 -47.26
N ALA A 206 -24.67 17.18 -46.62
CA ALA A 206 -26.12 17.34 -46.46
C ALA A 206 -26.49 18.26 -45.28
N ILE A 207 -25.64 18.29 -44.25
CA ILE A 207 -25.81 19.14 -43.07
C ILE A 207 -25.06 20.46 -43.31
N LYS A 208 -25.79 21.59 -43.24
CA LYS A 208 -25.25 22.95 -43.45
C LYS A 208 -24.97 23.67 -42.15
#